data_AF-A0A8I1LDY3-F1
#
_entry.id   AF-A0A8I1LDY3-F1
#
_cell.length_a   1.000
_cell.length_b   1.000
_cell.length_c   1.000
_cell.angle_alpha   90.00
_cell.angle_beta   90.00
_cell.angle_gamma   90.00
#
_symmetry.space_group_name_H-M   'P 1'
#
loop_
_entity.id
_entity.type
_entity.pdbx_description
1 polymer ?
#
loop_
_entity_poly.entity_id
_entity_poly.type
_entity_poly.pdbx_seq_one_letter_code
_entity_poly.pdbx_strand_id
1 'polypeptide(L)'
;MAGTERIIPCDIVIQAVGQGADIDAIVESDGLAKTRFSTIDADEDTLETNIPGVFAGGDCFSGPGLMIEAIAAGRFAARSIHYYVTTGEIPLIEDRQREMMPPSLVDSLIHVSPRASAAHNPVIPIAERIGTFAEVEGTISEEQATTEAERCLNCGIYCYDQDDLDEDQIRISASCPNEPHIVEKVEKITVSA
;
A
#
# COMPACT_ATOMS: atom_id res chain seq x y z
N MET A 1 2.49 26.66 -30.20
CA MET A 1 2.81 27.16 -31.55
C MET A 1 1.48 27.43 -32.23
N ALA A 2 1.25 28.64 -32.74
CA ALA A 2 0.02 28.93 -33.49
C ALA A 2 -0.01 28.07 -34.77
N GLY A 3 -1.14 27.42 -35.08
CA GLY A 3 -1.31 26.61 -36.29
C GLY A 3 -0.95 25.13 -36.17
N THR A 4 -0.62 24.60 -34.98
CA THR A 4 -0.41 23.16 -34.75
C THR A 4 -1.65 22.42 -34.24
N GLU A 5 -2.78 23.13 -34.11
CA GLU A 5 -4.06 22.58 -33.69
C GLU A 5 -4.53 21.52 -34.68
N ARG A 6 -5.07 20.41 -34.16
CA ARG A 6 -5.59 19.31 -34.97
C ARG A 6 -6.96 18.90 -34.45
N ILE A 7 -7.84 18.53 -35.36
CA ILE A 7 -9.14 17.94 -35.03
C ILE A 7 -8.98 16.42 -35.11
N ILE A 8 -9.29 15.73 -34.00
CA ILE A 8 -9.27 14.27 -33.92
C ILE A 8 -10.72 13.79 -33.79
N PRO A 9 -11.28 13.11 -34.81
CA PRO A 9 -12.61 12.52 -34.70
C PRO A 9 -12.64 11.49 -33.56
N CYS A 10 -13.59 11.63 -32.63
CA CYS A 10 -13.79 10.71 -31.52
C CYS A 10 -15.25 10.72 -31.08
N ASP A 11 -15.70 9.58 -30.56
CA ASP A 11 -17.04 9.44 -29.97
C ASP A 11 -17.02 9.70 -28.45
N ILE A 12 -15.87 9.48 -27.80
CA ILE A 12 -15.68 9.60 -26.35
C ILE A 12 -14.36 10.34 -26.06
N VAL A 13 -14.42 11.25 -25.10
CA VAL A 13 -13.26 11.94 -24.54
C VAL A 13 -13.18 11.64 -23.05
N ILE A 14 -12.04 11.14 -22.58
CA ILE A 14 -11.75 10.89 -21.17
C ILE A 14 -10.62 11.83 -20.75
N GLN A 15 -10.91 12.75 -19.83
CA GLN A 15 -9.91 13.67 -19.30
C GLN A 15 -9.20 13.04 -18.09
N ALA A 16 -7.96 12.60 -18.28
CA ALA A 16 -7.13 11.99 -17.24
C ALA A 16 -5.82 12.79 -17.04
N VAL A 17 -5.91 14.13 -17.01
CA VAL A 17 -4.76 15.04 -16.87
C VAL A 17 -4.37 15.33 -15.41
N GLY A 18 -4.98 14.62 -14.46
CA GLY A 18 -4.80 14.81 -13.03
C GLY A 18 -6.09 15.25 -12.33
N GLN A 19 -5.96 15.54 -11.03
CA GLN A 19 -7.04 15.98 -10.15
C GLN A 19 -6.51 17.05 -9.19
N GLY A 20 -7.41 17.78 -8.53
CA GLY A 20 -7.07 18.78 -7.52
C GLY A 20 -8.19 18.87 -6.49
N ALA A 21 -7.84 19.25 -5.26
CA ALA A 21 -8.81 19.45 -4.21
C ALA A 21 -9.57 20.77 -4.43
N ASP A 22 -10.90 20.72 -4.40
CA ASP A 22 -11.74 21.92 -4.37
C ASP A 22 -11.83 22.41 -2.92
N ILE A 23 -11.02 23.42 -2.58
CA ILE A 23 -10.88 23.96 -1.22
C ILE A 23 -11.24 25.45 -1.12
N ASP A 24 -11.63 26.08 -2.23
CA ASP A 24 -11.78 27.54 -2.29
C ASP A 24 -12.86 28.03 -1.30
N ALA A 25 -13.97 27.30 -1.18
CA ALA A 25 -15.04 27.65 -0.25
C ALA A 25 -14.58 27.69 1.22
N ILE A 26 -13.74 26.73 1.64
CA ILE A 26 -13.27 26.61 3.03
C ILE A 26 -12.15 27.61 3.30
N VAL A 27 -11.26 27.80 2.32
CA VAL A 27 -10.17 28.77 2.39
C VAL A 27 -10.70 30.19 2.53
N GLU A 28 -11.69 30.56 1.70
CA GLU A 28 -12.26 31.91 1.69
C GLU A 28 -13.14 32.19 2.92
N SER A 29 -13.91 31.20 3.38
CA SER A 29 -14.81 31.40 4.54
C SER A 29 -14.06 31.48 5.86
N ASP A 30 -13.06 30.62 6.03
CA ASP A 30 -12.44 30.38 7.33
C ASP A 30 -11.06 31.06 7.45
N GLY A 31 -10.53 31.60 6.35
CA GLY A 31 -9.25 32.31 6.33
C GLY A 31 -8.03 31.39 6.38
N LEU A 32 -8.15 30.16 5.90
CA LEU A 32 -7.01 29.25 5.75
C LEU A 32 -6.03 29.81 4.71
N ALA A 33 -4.74 29.62 4.94
CA ALA A 33 -3.72 29.92 3.96
C ALA A 33 -3.75 28.87 2.83
N LYS A 34 -3.49 29.32 1.60
CA LYS A 34 -3.46 28.48 0.40
C LYS A 34 -2.09 28.53 -0.24
N THR A 35 -1.56 27.38 -0.64
CA THR A 35 -0.30 27.29 -1.38
C THR A 35 -0.49 27.70 -2.84
N ARG A 36 0.62 27.88 -3.56
CA ARG A 36 0.60 28.11 -5.02
C ARG A 36 0.01 26.93 -5.83
N PHE A 37 -0.17 25.77 -5.20
CA PHE A 37 -0.69 24.55 -5.82
C PHE A 37 -2.18 24.34 -5.54
N SER A 38 -2.87 25.35 -5.00
CA SER A 38 -4.28 25.24 -4.59
C SER A 38 -4.53 24.14 -3.55
N THR A 39 -3.56 23.93 -2.65
CA THR A 39 -3.69 23.10 -1.45
C THR A 39 -3.71 23.97 -0.20
N ILE A 40 -4.22 23.44 0.91
CA ILE A 40 -4.19 24.09 2.23
C ILE A 40 -2.73 24.15 2.67
N ASP A 41 -2.29 25.33 3.11
CA ASP A 41 -0.96 25.55 3.66
C ASP A 41 -0.93 25.15 5.14
N ALA A 42 0.03 24.30 5.50
CA ALA A 42 0.21 23.78 6.85
C ALA A 42 1.67 23.41 7.08
N ASP A 43 2.08 23.35 8.35
CA ASP A 43 3.42 22.92 8.73
C ASP A 43 3.66 21.45 8.35
N GLU A 44 4.79 21.15 7.72
CA GLU A 44 5.05 19.79 7.21
C GLU A 44 5.22 18.75 8.33
N ASP A 45 5.65 19.15 9.52
CA ASP A 45 5.91 18.28 10.64
C ASP A 45 4.69 18.11 11.54
N THR A 46 4.00 19.20 11.89
CA THR A 46 2.84 19.18 12.77
C THR A 46 1.51 19.03 12.03
N LEU A 47 1.47 19.35 10.74
CA LEU A 47 0.26 19.47 9.92
C LEU A 47 -0.71 20.56 10.40
N GLU A 48 -0.27 21.44 11.28
CA GLU A 48 -1.08 22.58 11.76
C GLU A 48 -1.10 23.68 10.69
N THR A 49 -2.28 24.21 10.42
CA THR A 49 -2.49 25.31 9.48
C THR A 49 -2.12 26.66 10.12
N ASN A 50 -2.33 27.75 9.40
CA ASN A 50 -2.25 29.10 9.98
C ASN A 50 -3.30 29.38 11.08
N ILE A 51 -4.32 28.52 11.23
CA ILE A 51 -5.34 28.63 12.27
C ILE A 51 -4.99 27.62 13.39
N PRO A 52 -4.70 28.10 14.62
CA PRO A 52 -4.34 27.22 15.73
C PRO A 52 -5.41 26.16 16.01
N GLY A 53 -4.99 24.90 16.13
CA GLY A 53 -5.88 23.76 16.38
C GLY A 53 -6.61 23.24 15.14
N VAL A 54 -6.35 23.79 13.94
CA VAL A 54 -6.85 23.27 12.66
C VAL A 54 -5.70 22.62 11.90
N PHE A 55 -5.92 21.40 11.42
CA PHE A 55 -4.88 20.56 10.81
C PHE A 55 -5.31 20.08 9.41
N ALA A 56 -4.35 19.91 8.51
CA ALA A 56 -4.58 19.46 7.13
C ALA A 56 -3.64 18.33 6.72
N GLY A 57 -4.15 17.35 5.97
CA GLY A 57 -3.36 16.19 5.53
C GLY A 57 -4.00 15.50 4.33
N GLY A 58 -3.23 14.66 3.63
CA GLY A 58 -3.64 14.02 2.38
C GLY A 58 -3.67 15.00 1.21
N ASP A 59 -4.44 14.67 0.16
CA ASP A 59 -4.40 15.38 -1.12
C ASP A 59 -4.74 16.87 -1.03
N CYS A 60 -5.58 17.28 -0.07
CA CYS A 60 -5.89 18.70 0.13
C CYS A 60 -4.72 19.51 0.71
N PHE A 61 -3.66 18.85 1.19
CA PHE A 61 -2.44 19.44 1.73
C PHE A 61 -1.24 19.19 0.78
N SER A 62 -0.92 17.91 0.51
CA SER A 62 0.24 17.51 -0.29
C SER A 62 0.01 17.51 -1.80
N GLY A 63 -1.24 17.60 -2.24
CA GLY A 63 -1.64 17.31 -3.61
C GLY A 63 -1.83 15.81 -3.87
N PRO A 64 -2.30 15.43 -5.08
CA PRO A 64 -2.63 14.04 -5.42
C PRO A 64 -1.45 13.09 -5.21
N GLY A 65 -1.65 12.09 -4.34
CA GLY A 65 -0.61 11.12 -3.98
C GLY A 65 -1.12 9.69 -3.92
N LEU A 66 -0.36 8.83 -3.23
CA LEU A 66 -0.77 7.47 -2.94
C LEU A 66 -1.74 7.46 -1.75
N MET A 67 -2.72 6.56 -1.78
CA MET A 67 -3.66 6.40 -0.66
C MET A 67 -2.96 6.15 0.68
N ILE A 68 -1.82 5.45 0.67
CA ILE A 68 -1.02 5.20 1.89
C ILE A 68 -0.44 6.49 2.49
N GLU A 69 -0.14 7.49 1.67
CA GLU A 69 0.36 8.79 2.13
C GLU A 69 -0.74 9.58 2.84
N ALA A 70 -1.97 9.54 2.32
CA ALA A 70 -3.14 10.13 2.98
C ALA A 70 -3.43 9.45 4.33
N ILE A 71 -3.30 8.12 4.41
CA ILE A 71 -3.44 7.37 5.68
C ILE A 71 -2.35 7.80 6.67
N ALA A 72 -1.10 7.90 6.23
CA ALA A 72 0.01 8.37 7.06
C ALA A 72 -0.23 9.80 7.57
N ALA A 73 -0.67 10.72 6.69
CA ALA A 73 -1.00 12.09 7.07
C ALA A 73 -2.12 12.14 8.12
N GLY A 74 -3.15 11.32 7.99
CA GLY A 74 -4.21 11.19 9.01
C GLY A 74 -3.67 10.75 10.38
N ARG A 75 -2.72 9.81 10.41
CA ARG A 75 -2.07 9.37 11.66
C ARG A 75 -1.24 10.48 12.30
N PHE A 76 -0.49 11.24 11.49
CA PHE A 76 0.30 12.36 11.98
C PHE A 76 -0.58 13.52 12.48
N ALA A 77 -1.65 13.85 11.76
CA ALA A 77 -2.61 14.86 12.18
C ALA A 77 -3.28 14.46 13.50
N ALA A 78 -3.70 13.20 13.67
CA ALA A 78 -4.27 12.72 14.92
C ALA A 78 -3.29 12.82 16.10
N ARG A 79 -2.01 12.52 15.89
CA ARG A 79 -0.95 12.73 16.89
C ARG A 79 -0.83 14.21 17.26
N SER A 80 -0.78 15.10 16.27
CA SER A 80 -0.66 16.54 16.52
C SER A 80 -1.87 17.10 17.25
N ILE A 81 -3.08 16.72 16.84
CA ILE A 81 -4.33 17.06 17.54
C ILE A 81 -4.27 16.58 19.00
N HIS A 82 -3.84 15.34 19.24
CA HIS A 82 -3.72 14.79 20.59
C HIS A 82 -2.81 15.65 21.48
N TYR A 83 -1.61 16.00 21.01
CA TYR A 83 -0.70 16.84 21.77
C TYR A 83 -1.22 18.26 21.94
N TYR A 84 -1.78 18.86 20.88
CA TYR A 84 -2.39 20.18 20.96
C TYR A 84 -3.46 20.27 22.07
N VAL A 85 -4.37 19.28 22.15
CA VAL A 85 -5.46 19.32 23.13
C VAL A 85 -5.05 18.88 24.54
N THR A 86 -4.00 18.07 24.69
CA THR A 86 -3.60 17.52 25.99
C THR A 86 -2.45 18.27 26.66
N THR A 87 -1.46 18.72 25.89
CA THR A 87 -0.25 19.39 26.38
C THR A 87 -0.16 20.85 25.94
N GLY A 88 -0.85 21.22 24.85
CA GLY A 88 -0.75 22.56 24.24
C GLY A 88 0.53 22.77 23.42
N GLU A 89 1.38 21.75 23.31
CA GLU A 89 2.64 21.78 22.56
C GLU A 89 2.74 20.54 21.69
N ILE A 90 3.00 20.72 20.38
CA ILE A 90 3.13 19.62 19.43
C ILE A 90 4.62 19.30 19.25
N PRO A 91 5.11 18.15 19.75
CA PRO A 91 6.50 17.77 19.55
C PRO A 91 6.76 17.41 18.08
N LEU A 92 7.99 17.68 17.62
CA LEU A 92 8.46 17.25 16.29
C LEU A 92 8.35 15.73 16.13
N ILE A 93 8.18 15.27 14.90
CA ILE A 93 8.17 13.84 14.59
C ILE A 93 9.62 13.42 14.34
N GLU A 94 10.24 12.82 15.35
CA GLU A 94 11.65 12.38 15.26
C GLU A 94 11.83 11.15 14.36
N ASP A 95 10.84 10.26 14.31
CA ASP A 95 10.93 8.99 13.59
C ASP A 95 9.79 8.85 12.56
N ARG A 96 9.90 9.63 11.47
CA ARG A 96 9.03 9.41 10.31
C ARG A 96 9.53 8.18 9.55
N GLN A 97 8.75 7.10 9.60
CA GLN A 97 9.01 5.93 8.76
C GLN A 97 8.91 6.32 7.27
N ARG A 98 10.07 6.54 6.66
CA ARG A 98 10.23 6.86 5.22
C ARG A 98 10.85 5.70 4.46
N GLU A 99 11.42 4.75 5.17
CA GLU A 99 12.06 3.59 4.57
C GLU A 99 11.06 2.45 4.43
N MET A 100 11.33 1.56 3.47
CA MET A 100 10.58 0.34 3.34
C MET A 100 10.73 -0.45 4.63
N MET A 101 9.60 -0.79 5.26
CA MET A 101 9.62 -1.69 6.40
C MET A 101 10.31 -2.99 5.97
N PRO A 102 11.26 -3.52 6.76
CA PRO A 102 11.81 -4.83 6.47
C PRO A 102 10.67 -5.85 6.42
N PRO A 103 10.81 -6.93 5.63
CA PRO A 103 9.84 -8.01 5.65
C PRO A 103 9.67 -8.54 7.09
N SER A 104 8.56 -9.24 7.30
CA SER A 104 8.25 -9.96 8.53
C SER A 104 9.51 -10.54 9.19
N LEU A 105 9.71 -10.27 10.49
CA LEU A 105 10.76 -10.91 11.30
C LEU A 105 10.57 -12.44 11.43
N VAL A 106 9.39 -12.92 11.05
CA VAL A 106 9.09 -14.35 10.96
C VAL A 106 9.48 -14.81 9.56
N ASP A 107 10.69 -15.36 9.43
CA ASP A 107 11.20 -15.99 8.21
C ASP A 107 10.59 -17.38 7.99
N SER A 108 10.20 -18.05 9.07
CA SER A 108 9.53 -19.35 9.05
C SER A 108 8.69 -19.55 10.30
N LEU A 109 7.63 -20.35 10.18
CA LEU A 109 6.88 -20.88 11.32
C LEU A 109 7.29 -22.35 11.51
N ILE A 110 7.36 -22.81 12.75
CA ILE A 110 7.71 -24.20 13.06
C ILE A 110 6.63 -25.09 12.43
N HIS A 111 7.05 -26.16 11.75
CA HIS A 111 6.17 -27.07 11.02
C HIS A 111 5.37 -26.46 9.86
N VAL A 112 5.73 -25.27 9.35
CA VAL A 112 5.14 -24.68 8.14
C VAL A 112 6.21 -24.54 7.07
N SER A 113 6.04 -25.23 5.94
CA SER A 113 6.90 -25.07 4.77
C SER A 113 6.26 -24.09 3.77
N PRO A 114 6.92 -22.98 3.42
CA PRO A 114 6.38 -22.03 2.46
C PRO A 114 6.33 -22.67 1.06
N ARG A 115 5.18 -22.57 0.39
CA ARG A 115 5.06 -22.95 -1.02
C ARG A 115 5.53 -21.79 -1.90
N ALA A 116 6.59 -22.01 -2.67
CA ALA A 116 7.12 -20.99 -3.58
C ALA A 116 6.11 -20.62 -4.67
N SER A 117 6.02 -19.33 -4.99
CA SER A 117 5.26 -18.85 -6.14
C SER A 117 6.05 -19.08 -7.42
N ALA A 118 5.38 -19.59 -8.45
CA ALA A 118 5.90 -19.55 -9.82
C ALA A 118 5.15 -18.50 -10.68
N ALA A 119 4.17 -17.83 -10.10
CA ALA A 119 3.35 -16.86 -10.77
C ALA A 119 4.12 -15.55 -10.93
N HIS A 120 4.24 -15.07 -12.15
CA HIS A 120 4.84 -13.79 -12.46
C HIS A 120 3.97 -13.09 -13.49
N ASN A 121 3.71 -11.81 -13.25
CA ASN A 121 3.02 -10.99 -14.22
C ASN A 121 3.89 -10.92 -15.50
N PRO A 122 3.32 -11.19 -16.69
CA PRO A 122 4.04 -11.01 -17.93
C PRO A 122 4.30 -9.52 -18.13
N VAL A 123 5.56 -9.16 -18.35
CA VAL A 123 5.96 -7.76 -18.54
C VAL A 123 6.52 -7.60 -19.94
N ILE A 124 6.00 -6.64 -20.71
CA ILE A 124 6.52 -6.38 -22.06
C ILE A 124 7.95 -5.81 -22.01
N PRO A 125 8.81 -6.16 -22.98
CA PRO A 125 10.17 -5.63 -23.07
C PRO A 125 10.18 -4.11 -23.21
N ILE A 126 11.21 -3.45 -22.66
CA ILE A 126 11.33 -1.97 -22.69
C ILE A 126 11.24 -1.41 -24.11
N ALA A 127 11.80 -2.10 -25.10
CA ALA A 127 11.75 -1.67 -26.50
C ALA A 127 10.32 -1.55 -27.05
N GLU A 128 9.38 -2.34 -26.54
CA GLU A 128 7.97 -2.37 -26.95
C GLU A 128 7.10 -1.37 -26.17
N ARG A 129 7.60 -0.84 -25.05
CA ARG A 129 6.92 0.18 -24.25
C ARG A 129 6.88 1.55 -24.92
N ILE A 130 7.76 1.78 -25.90
CA ILE A 130 7.93 3.09 -26.52
C ILE A 130 6.89 3.26 -27.62
N GLY A 131 6.00 4.25 -27.46
CA GLY A 131 5.03 4.65 -28.49
C GLY A 131 3.83 3.72 -28.64
N THR A 132 3.60 2.82 -27.68
CA THR A 132 2.42 1.96 -27.61
C THR A 132 1.56 2.36 -26.41
N PHE A 133 0.25 2.07 -26.50
CA PHE A 133 -0.68 2.12 -25.36
C PHE A 133 -0.94 0.71 -24.81
N ALA A 134 -0.03 -0.22 -25.08
CA ALA A 134 -0.15 -1.60 -24.59
C ALA A 134 0.11 -1.63 -23.08
N GLU A 135 -0.64 -2.46 -22.37
CA GLU A 135 -0.43 -2.71 -20.95
C GLU A 135 0.98 -3.25 -20.71
N VAL A 136 1.72 -2.62 -19.79
CA VAL A 136 3.14 -2.93 -19.57
C VAL A 136 3.32 -4.18 -18.73
N GLU A 137 2.50 -4.31 -17.69
CA GLU A 137 2.47 -5.44 -16.77
C GLU A 137 1.08 -6.06 -16.88
N GLY A 138 1.00 -7.23 -17.51
CA GLY A 138 -0.24 -7.97 -17.64
C GLY A 138 -0.57 -8.76 -16.38
N THR A 139 -1.64 -9.54 -16.45
CA THR A 139 -2.06 -10.40 -15.35
C THR A 139 -1.48 -11.81 -15.48
N ILE A 140 -1.30 -12.50 -14.35
CA ILE A 140 -1.05 -13.95 -14.31
C ILE A 140 -2.17 -14.74 -15.02
N SER A 141 -1.88 -15.95 -15.47
CA SER A 141 -2.89 -16.83 -16.08
C SER A 141 -3.94 -17.27 -15.06
N GLU A 142 -5.11 -17.72 -15.53
CA GLU A 142 -6.15 -18.27 -14.65
C GLU A 142 -5.66 -19.47 -13.83
N GLU A 143 -4.82 -20.33 -14.42
CA GLU A 143 -4.18 -21.46 -13.74
C GLU A 143 -3.23 -20.99 -12.63
N GLN A 144 -2.40 -19.97 -12.93
CA GLN A 144 -1.52 -19.35 -11.94
C GLN A 144 -2.34 -18.67 -10.84
N ALA A 145 -3.40 -17.93 -11.19
CA ALA A 145 -4.28 -17.28 -10.23
C ALA A 145 -4.96 -18.29 -9.30
N THR A 146 -5.43 -19.41 -9.84
CA THR A 146 -6.00 -20.51 -9.05
C THR A 146 -4.95 -21.07 -8.10
N THR A 147 -3.76 -21.41 -8.61
CA THR A 147 -2.66 -21.93 -7.79
C THR A 147 -2.22 -20.95 -6.69
N GLU A 148 -2.18 -19.65 -6.98
CA GLU A 148 -1.83 -18.61 -6.00
C GLU A 148 -2.91 -18.39 -4.95
N ALA A 149 -4.20 -18.47 -5.33
CA ALA A 149 -5.31 -18.42 -4.40
C ALA A 149 -5.30 -19.63 -3.44
N GLU A 150 -4.86 -20.79 -3.94
CA GLU A 150 -4.63 -21.99 -3.13
C GLU A 150 -3.35 -21.92 -2.27
N ARG A 151 -2.42 -21.01 -2.58
CA ARG A 151 -1.15 -20.84 -1.85
C ARG A 151 -1.31 -20.13 -0.51
N CYS A 152 -2.53 -20.13 0.03
CA CYS A 152 -2.91 -19.44 1.24
C CYS A 152 -1.93 -19.77 2.38
N LEU A 153 -1.17 -18.75 2.80
CA LEU A 153 -0.61 -18.72 4.13
C LEU A 153 -1.83 -18.56 5.04
N ASN A 154 -2.18 -19.62 5.77
CA ASN A 154 -3.19 -19.62 6.82
C ASN A 154 -2.94 -18.43 7.74
N CYS A 155 -3.55 -17.27 7.45
CA CYS A 155 -3.18 -15.99 8.02
C CYS A 155 -3.84 -15.84 9.39
N GLY A 156 -3.46 -16.73 10.31
CA GLY A 156 -3.46 -16.47 11.75
C GLY A 156 -4.80 -16.27 12.44
N ILE A 157 -5.96 -16.55 11.82
CA ILE A 157 -7.24 -16.34 12.51
C ILE A 157 -7.64 -17.52 13.41
N TYR A 158 -7.14 -18.73 13.16
CA TYR A 158 -7.36 -19.86 14.06
C TYR A 158 -6.14 -20.78 14.16
N CYS A 159 -5.56 -20.84 15.36
CA CYS A 159 -4.82 -22.01 15.88
C CYS A 159 -3.48 -22.36 15.20
N TYR A 160 -2.51 -21.45 15.24
CA TYR A 160 -1.13 -21.91 15.36
C TYR A 160 -0.88 -22.21 16.85
N ASP A 161 -1.20 -23.44 17.25
CA ASP A 161 -0.69 -24.02 18.48
C ASP A 161 0.54 -24.84 18.10
N GLN A 162 1.70 -24.44 18.61
CA GLN A 162 2.96 -25.11 18.33
C GLN A 162 2.98 -26.53 18.92
N ASP A 163 2.12 -26.81 19.91
CA ASP A 163 2.04 -28.09 20.60
C ASP A 163 1.13 -29.12 19.87
N ASP A 164 0.51 -28.75 18.76
CA ASP A 164 -0.42 -29.62 18.01
C ASP A 164 0.26 -30.70 17.15
N LEU A 165 1.59 -30.64 16.98
CA LEU A 165 2.34 -31.58 16.15
C LEU A 165 3.58 -32.09 16.88
N ASP A 166 3.92 -33.36 16.65
CA ASP A 166 5.19 -33.92 17.09
C ASP A 166 6.37 -33.30 16.31
N GLU A 167 7.57 -33.29 16.91
CA GLU A 167 8.79 -32.74 16.30
C GLU A 167 9.14 -33.33 14.92
N ASP A 168 8.63 -34.54 14.60
CA ASP A 168 8.88 -35.25 13.34
C ASP A 168 7.84 -34.99 12.23
N GLN A 169 6.87 -34.11 12.47
CA GLN A 169 5.75 -33.85 11.55
C GLN A 169 5.82 -32.45 10.95
N ILE A 170 5.34 -32.26 9.73
CA ILE A 170 5.18 -30.94 9.11
C ILE A 170 3.75 -30.78 8.58
N ARG A 171 3.18 -29.58 8.73
CA ARG A 171 1.94 -29.18 8.07
C ARG A 171 2.28 -28.65 6.69
N ILE A 172 1.73 -29.30 5.67
CA ILE A 172 1.69 -28.74 4.32
C ILE A 172 0.33 -28.06 4.16
N SER A 173 0.35 -26.75 3.89
CA SER A 173 -0.86 -26.00 3.62
C SER A 173 -1.53 -26.55 2.36
N ALA A 174 -2.69 -27.18 2.53
CA ALA A 174 -3.60 -27.50 1.42
C ALA A 174 -4.25 -26.23 0.89
N SER A 175 -4.81 -26.32 -0.31
CA SER A 175 -5.41 -25.22 -1.07
C SER A 175 -6.58 -24.51 -0.38
N CYS A 176 -7.23 -25.15 0.59
CA CYS A 176 -8.49 -24.69 1.17
C CYS A 176 -8.48 -24.75 2.72
N PRO A 177 -8.97 -23.71 3.42
CA PRO A 177 -9.06 -23.70 4.89
C PRO A 177 -10.04 -24.74 5.48
N ASN A 178 -10.88 -25.37 4.66
CA ASN A 178 -11.84 -26.40 5.08
C ASN A 178 -11.40 -27.83 4.73
N GLU A 179 -10.23 -28.01 4.11
CA GLU A 179 -9.66 -29.33 3.88
C GLU A 179 -8.73 -29.73 5.03
N PRO A 180 -8.74 -31.00 5.46
CA PRO A 180 -7.81 -31.48 6.47
C PRO A 180 -6.37 -31.28 5.98
N HIS A 181 -5.53 -30.66 6.81
CA HIS A 181 -4.11 -30.45 6.49
C HIS A 181 -3.41 -31.76 6.14
N ILE A 182 -2.52 -31.72 5.15
CA ILE A 182 -1.65 -32.85 4.85
C ILE A 182 -0.51 -32.80 5.87
N VAL A 183 -0.45 -33.82 6.73
CA VAL A 183 0.65 -34.02 7.67
C VAL A 183 1.63 -34.99 7.05
N GLU A 184 2.83 -34.53 6.73
CA GLU A 184 3.92 -35.38 6.27
C GLU A 184 4.90 -35.62 7.42
N LYS A 185 5.41 -36.85 7.54
CA LYS A 185 6.55 -37.14 8.42
C LYS A 185 7.82 -36.74 7.70
N VAL A 186 8.71 -36.05 8.39
CA VAL A 186 10.01 -35.67 7.84
C VAL A 186 10.83 -36.94 7.60
N GLU A 187 10.93 -37.39 6.35
CA GLU A 187 12.01 -38.30 5.98
C GLU A 187 13.31 -37.53 6.14
N LYS A 188 14.15 -37.98 7.08
CA LYS A 188 15.44 -37.37 7.46
C LYS A 188 16.01 -36.48 6.36
N ILE A 189 15.85 -35.16 6.52
CA ILE A 189 16.54 -34.20 5.69
C ILE A 189 18.02 -34.47 5.89
N THR A 190 18.65 -35.10 4.89
CA THR A 190 20.08 -35.31 4.90
C THR A 190 20.66 -33.97 4.50
N VAL A 191 20.86 -33.09 5.49
CA VAL A 191 21.59 -31.84 5.29
C VAL A 191 23.04 -32.25 5.03
N SER A 192 23.40 -32.41 3.76
CA SER A 192 24.81 -32.41 3.38
C SER A 192 25.38 -31.04 3.73
N ALA A 193 26.36 -31.05 4.63
CA ALA A 193 27.10 -29.88 5.10
C ALA A 193 27.75 -29.08 3.96
#